data_AF-A0A8C6ICR8-F1
#
_entry.id   AF-A0A8C6ICR8-F1
#
_cell.length_a   1.000
_cell.length_b   1.000
_cell.length_c   1.000
_cell.angle_alpha   90.00
_cell.angle_beta   90.00
_cell.angle_gamma   90.00
#
_symmetry.space_group_name_H-M   'P 1'
#
loop_
_entity.id
_entity.type
_entity.pdbx_description
1 polymer ?
#
loop_
_entity_poly.entity_id
_entity_poly.type
_entity_poly.pdbx_seq_one_letter_code
_entity_poly.pdbx_strand_id
1 'polypeptide(L)'
;MSSIKVECVLRENYRCGESPVWEEASQSLLFVDIPSKIICRWDTVSNQVQRVAVDAPVSSVALRQLGGYVATIGTKFCALNWENQSVFVLAMVDEDKKNNRFNDGKVDPAGRYFAGTMAEETAPAVLERHQGSLYSLFPDHSVKKYFDQVDISNGLDWSLDHKIFYYIDSLSYTVDAFDYDLQTGQIFNRRIVYKMEKDEQIPDGMCIDAEGKLWVACYNGGRVIRLDPETGKRLQTVKLPVDKTTSCCFGGKDYSEMYVTCARDGLNAEGLLRQPDAGNIFKVRWPFFLCMWGRGIVEGILLKKIERCFCKHLKTISIYHVKLITLNSIISVFANIHFIKFRMAPVWLTSSILKIFSCFSRICKII
;
A
#
# COMPACT_ATOMS: atom_id res chain seq x y z
N MET A 1 24.33 -7.12 1.82
CA MET A 1 22.97 -6.80 2.29
C MET A 1 22.24 -6.20 1.10
N SER A 2 21.22 -6.83 0.54
CA SER A 2 20.48 -6.20 -0.57
C SER A 2 19.63 -5.06 -0.02
N SER A 3 19.74 -3.88 -0.62
CA SER A 3 18.97 -2.68 -0.28
C SER A 3 17.55 -2.79 -0.86
N ILE A 4 16.66 -1.89 -0.42
CA ILE A 4 15.39 -1.63 -1.11
C ILE A 4 15.70 -1.28 -2.57
N LYS A 5 14.93 -1.84 -3.51
CA LYS A 5 15.08 -1.59 -4.95
C LYS A 5 13.85 -0.85 -5.45
N VAL A 6 14.06 0.28 -6.12
CA VAL A 6 13.03 1.06 -6.81
C VAL A 6 13.34 0.99 -8.30
N GLU A 7 12.37 0.53 -9.09
CA GLU A 7 12.53 0.29 -10.53
C GLU A 7 11.38 0.94 -11.30
N CYS A 8 11.68 1.67 -12.37
CA CYS A 8 10.64 2.05 -13.34
C CYS A 8 10.28 0.81 -14.17
N VAL A 9 9.03 0.34 -14.09
CA VAL A 9 8.60 -0.94 -14.67
C VAL A 9 7.70 -0.79 -15.88
N LEU A 10 7.04 0.36 -16.05
CA LEU A 10 6.24 0.67 -17.22
C LEU A 10 6.48 2.13 -17.64
N ARG A 11 7.02 2.33 -18.85
CA ARG A 11 7.40 3.64 -19.40
C ARG A 11 6.40 4.12 -20.43
N GLU A 12 5.39 4.84 -19.97
CA GLU A 12 4.23 5.26 -20.77
C GLU A 12 3.90 6.75 -20.63
N ASN A 13 4.61 7.46 -19.73
CA ASN A 13 4.55 8.92 -19.58
C ASN A 13 3.13 9.46 -19.36
N TYR A 14 2.38 8.84 -18.44
CA TYR A 14 1.05 9.29 -18.05
C TYR A 14 1.06 10.73 -17.55
N ARG A 15 0.00 11.47 -17.84
CA ARG A 15 -0.14 12.86 -17.41
C ARG A 15 -0.28 12.95 -15.89
N CYS A 16 -1.23 12.20 -15.34
CA CYS A 16 -1.42 11.98 -13.92
C CYS A 16 -1.88 10.52 -13.69
N GLY A 17 -0.91 9.61 -13.58
CA GLY A 17 -1.19 8.20 -13.28
C GLY A 17 -1.73 8.07 -11.85
N GLU A 18 -2.80 7.30 -11.65
CA GLU A 18 -3.51 7.23 -10.37
C GLU A 18 -4.24 5.89 -10.16
N SER A 19 -4.76 5.68 -8.95
CA SER A 19 -5.59 4.54 -8.54
C SER A 19 -4.99 3.17 -8.92
N PRO A 20 -3.75 2.87 -8.49
CA PRO A 20 -3.17 1.56 -8.74
C PRO A 20 -3.95 0.47 -7.98
N VAL A 21 -4.41 -0.55 -8.68
CA VAL A 21 -5.13 -1.70 -8.12
C VAL A 21 -4.55 -2.99 -8.70
N TRP A 22 -4.18 -3.91 -7.81
CA TRP A 22 -3.66 -5.21 -8.20
C TRP A 22 -4.81 -6.21 -8.46
N GLU A 23 -4.86 -6.77 -9.66
CA GLU A 23 -5.75 -7.86 -10.04
C GLU A 23 -4.97 -9.18 -10.00
N GLU A 24 -5.05 -9.89 -8.87
CA GLU A 24 -4.27 -11.12 -8.66
C GLU A 24 -4.65 -12.25 -9.65
N ALA A 25 -5.91 -12.31 -10.07
CA ALA A 25 -6.41 -13.37 -10.94
C ALA A 25 -5.71 -13.40 -12.31
N SER A 26 -5.30 -12.23 -12.82
CA SER A 26 -4.61 -12.07 -14.10
C SER A 26 -3.15 -11.62 -13.95
N GLN A 27 -2.68 -11.38 -12.72
CA GLN A 27 -1.39 -10.74 -12.43
C GLN A 27 -1.23 -9.39 -13.16
N SER A 28 -2.31 -8.61 -13.18
CA SER A 28 -2.35 -7.29 -13.83
C SER A 28 -2.43 -6.16 -12.81
N LEU A 29 -1.88 -5.01 -13.19
CA LEU A 29 -2.09 -3.75 -12.50
C LEU A 29 -3.11 -2.92 -13.28
N LEU A 30 -4.24 -2.61 -12.66
CA LEU A 30 -5.13 -1.56 -13.11
C LEU A 30 -4.68 -0.22 -12.54
N PHE A 31 -4.91 0.84 -13.31
CA PHE A 31 -4.70 2.22 -12.90
C PHE A 31 -5.37 3.14 -13.92
N VAL A 32 -5.40 4.43 -13.64
CA VAL A 32 -5.98 5.44 -14.53
C VAL A 32 -4.93 6.48 -14.91
N ASP A 33 -5.18 7.20 -16.01
CA ASP A 33 -4.54 8.50 -16.25
C ASP A 33 -5.63 9.56 -16.32
N ILE A 34 -5.78 10.32 -15.23
CA ILE A 34 -6.95 11.15 -14.95
C ILE A 34 -7.28 12.11 -16.09
N PRO A 35 -6.38 13.05 -16.46
CA PRO A 35 -6.69 14.04 -17.49
C PRO A 35 -6.64 13.46 -18.91
N SER A 36 -6.03 12.28 -19.09
CA SER A 36 -6.02 11.56 -20.38
C SER A 36 -7.29 10.74 -20.59
N LYS A 37 -8.15 10.61 -19.57
CA LYS A 37 -9.47 9.95 -19.65
C LYS A 37 -9.36 8.49 -20.08
N ILE A 38 -8.37 7.78 -19.53
CA ILE A 38 -8.14 6.37 -19.83
C ILE A 38 -8.04 5.53 -18.57
N ILE A 39 -8.67 4.37 -18.60
CA ILE A 39 -8.45 3.28 -17.66
C ILE A 39 -7.45 2.34 -18.32
N CYS A 40 -6.39 1.99 -17.62
CA CYS A 40 -5.33 1.11 -18.09
C CYS A 40 -5.36 -0.21 -17.33
N ARG A 41 -5.06 -1.31 -18.04
CA ARG A 41 -4.75 -2.61 -17.44
C ARG A 41 -3.43 -3.10 -18.02
N TRP A 42 -2.43 -3.21 -17.17
CA TRP A 42 -1.10 -3.71 -17.53
C TRP A 42 -0.92 -5.13 -17.02
N ASP A 43 -0.81 -6.08 -17.94
CA ASP A 43 -0.45 -7.46 -17.63
C ASP A 43 1.07 -7.53 -17.39
N THR A 44 1.46 -7.86 -16.16
CA THR A 44 2.87 -7.84 -15.75
C THR A 44 3.68 -9.02 -16.28
N VAL A 45 3.03 -10.05 -16.81
CA VAL A 45 3.66 -11.25 -17.39
C VAL A 45 3.91 -11.05 -18.88
N SER A 46 2.88 -10.64 -19.64
CA SER A 46 3.01 -10.37 -21.08
C SER A 46 3.58 -9.00 -21.39
N ASN A 47 3.63 -8.12 -20.38
CA ASN A 47 4.06 -6.73 -20.47
C ASN A 47 3.23 -5.89 -21.46
N GLN A 48 1.96 -6.27 -21.69
CA GLN A 48 1.04 -5.55 -22.56
C GLN A 48 0.15 -4.61 -21.75
N VAL A 49 -0.09 -3.41 -22.28
CA VAL A 49 -1.01 -2.44 -21.70
C VAL A 49 -2.23 -2.31 -22.61
N GLN A 50 -3.40 -2.58 -22.03
CA GLN A 50 -4.69 -2.31 -22.65
C GLN A 50 -5.27 -1.04 -22.05
N ARG A 51 -6.02 -0.29 -22.86
CA ARG A 51 -6.58 1.02 -22.48
C ARG A 51 -8.03 1.10 -22.93
N VAL A 52 -8.88 1.64 -22.07
CA VAL A 52 -10.26 2.02 -22.40
C VAL A 52 -10.39 3.53 -22.22
N ALA A 53 -10.74 4.23 -23.30
CA ALA A 53 -10.98 5.67 -23.27
C ALA A 53 -12.42 5.96 -22.84
N VAL A 54 -12.60 7.04 -22.08
CA VAL A 54 -13.90 7.50 -21.59
C VAL A 54 -14.10 9.00 -21.87
N ASP A 55 -15.31 9.50 -21.65
CA ASP A 55 -15.73 10.83 -22.08
C ASP A 55 -15.33 11.97 -21.12
N ALA A 56 -15.12 11.68 -19.84
CA ALA A 56 -14.69 12.62 -18.80
C ALA A 56 -13.45 12.13 -18.02
N PRO A 57 -12.80 12.97 -17.19
CA PRO A 57 -11.71 12.53 -16.32
C PRO A 57 -12.11 11.29 -15.50
N VAL A 58 -11.25 10.28 -15.51
CA VAL A 58 -11.46 9.02 -14.77
C VAL A 58 -10.45 8.92 -13.66
N SER A 59 -10.95 8.92 -12.43
CA SER A 59 -10.11 9.24 -11.27
C SER A 59 -9.76 8.02 -10.42
N SER A 60 -10.61 6.99 -10.45
CA SER A 60 -10.32 5.72 -9.79
C SER A 60 -10.96 4.54 -10.52
N VAL A 61 -10.40 3.35 -10.30
CA VAL A 61 -10.91 2.08 -10.82
C VAL A 61 -10.84 1.02 -9.71
N ALA A 62 -11.83 0.12 -9.66
CA ALA A 62 -11.82 -1.02 -8.75
C ALA A 62 -12.40 -2.28 -9.41
N LEU A 63 -12.05 -3.42 -8.85
CA LEU A 63 -12.57 -4.72 -9.29
C LEU A 63 -14.07 -4.83 -8.99
N ARG A 64 -14.82 -5.49 -9.88
CA ARG A 64 -16.23 -5.77 -9.68
C ARG A 64 -16.45 -7.28 -9.58
N GLN A 65 -16.94 -7.75 -8.43
CA GLN A 65 -17.05 -9.19 -8.12
C GLN A 65 -17.84 -9.99 -9.16
N LEU A 66 -18.88 -9.40 -9.75
CA LEU A 66 -19.74 -10.04 -10.75
C LEU A 66 -19.19 -9.97 -12.19
N GLY A 67 -17.98 -9.46 -12.36
CA GLY A 67 -17.28 -9.34 -13.65
C GLY A 67 -17.09 -7.88 -14.08
N GLY A 68 -15.98 -7.64 -14.78
CA GLY A 68 -15.55 -6.31 -15.21
C GLY A 68 -15.07 -5.45 -14.04
N TYR A 69 -15.26 -4.13 -14.18
CA TYR A 69 -14.73 -3.14 -13.25
C TYR A 69 -15.80 -2.12 -12.87
N VAL A 70 -15.54 -1.37 -11.81
CA VAL A 70 -16.21 -0.10 -11.51
C VAL A 70 -15.18 1.02 -11.56
N ALA A 71 -15.61 2.22 -11.95
CA ALA A 71 -14.74 3.38 -12.07
C ALA A 71 -15.51 4.67 -11.75
N THR A 72 -14.79 5.70 -11.33
CA THR A 72 -15.34 7.04 -11.16
C THR A 72 -14.98 7.93 -12.35
N ILE A 73 -16.00 8.33 -13.12
CA ILE A 73 -15.84 9.09 -14.37
C ILE A 73 -16.62 10.41 -14.25
N GLY A 74 -15.93 11.55 -14.22
CA GLY A 74 -16.53 12.82 -13.80
C GLY A 74 -17.08 12.71 -12.37
N THR A 75 -18.35 13.01 -12.17
CA THR A 75 -19.08 12.81 -10.88
C THR A 75 -19.96 11.55 -10.88
N LYS A 76 -19.64 10.57 -11.72
CA LYS A 76 -20.44 9.34 -11.90
C LYS A 76 -19.70 8.13 -11.40
N PHE A 77 -20.38 7.32 -10.60
CA PHE A 77 -19.99 5.92 -10.44
C PHE A 77 -20.45 5.17 -11.68
N CYS A 78 -19.52 4.48 -12.33
CA CYS A 78 -19.79 3.71 -13.54
C CYS A 78 -19.32 2.27 -13.35
N ALA A 79 -19.97 1.35 -14.05
CA ALA A 79 -19.41 0.03 -14.28
C ALA A 79 -18.94 -0.09 -15.73
N LEU A 80 -17.88 -0.88 -15.90
CA LEU A 80 -17.15 -1.08 -17.14
C LEU A 80 -17.13 -2.57 -17.48
N ASN A 81 -17.62 -2.91 -18.66
CA ASN A 81 -17.33 -4.19 -19.29
C ASN A 81 -16.05 -4.03 -20.14
N TRP A 82 -15.01 -4.80 -19.82
CA TRP A 82 -13.70 -4.63 -20.46
C TRP A 82 -13.67 -5.18 -21.89
N GLU A 83 -14.40 -6.26 -22.16
CA GLU A 83 -14.38 -7.00 -23.42
C GLU A 83 -14.97 -6.18 -24.56
N ASN A 84 -16.10 -5.52 -24.32
CA ASN A 84 -16.78 -4.68 -25.32
C ASN A 84 -16.60 -3.17 -25.06
N GLN A 85 -15.85 -2.80 -24.02
CA GLN A 85 -15.55 -1.42 -23.62
C GLN A 85 -16.79 -0.56 -23.30
N SER A 86 -17.93 -1.19 -23.00
CA SER A 86 -19.15 -0.46 -22.63
C SER A 86 -19.08 0.04 -21.19
N VAL A 87 -19.51 1.30 -21.01
CA VAL A 87 -19.57 1.99 -19.72
C VAL A 87 -21.02 2.35 -19.43
N PHE A 88 -21.48 2.04 -18.22
CA PHE A 88 -22.84 2.39 -17.77
C PHE A 88 -22.80 3.06 -16.40
N VAL A 89 -23.65 4.07 -16.25
CA VAL A 89 -23.77 4.83 -15.00
C VAL A 89 -24.55 4.01 -13.98
N LEU A 90 -23.98 3.88 -12.78
CA LEU A 90 -24.62 3.26 -11.62
C LEU A 90 -25.30 4.33 -10.76
N ALA A 91 -24.61 5.45 -10.53
CA ALA A 91 -25.11 6.58 -9.77
C ALA A 91 -24.32 7.87 -10.10
N MET A 92 -24.89 9.02 -9.75
CA MET A 92 -24.27 10.34 -9.90
C MET A 92 -24.27 11.07 -8.56
N VAL A 93 -23.32 11.98 -8.37
CA VAL A 93 -23.23 12.85 -7.19
C VAL A 93 -22.94 14.30 -7.61
N ASP A 94 -23.01 15.23 -6.65
CA ASP A 94 -22.64 16.64 -6.84
C ASP A 94 -23.33 17.30 -8.05
N GLU A 95 -24.59 16.93 -8.34
CA GLU A 95 -25.35 17.47 -9.47
C GLU A 95 -25.61 18.98 -9.35
N ASP A 96 -25.52 19.53 -8.12
CA ASP A 96 -25.58 20.96 -7.83
C ASP A 96 -24.25 21.69 -8.07
N LYS A 97 -23.15 20.96 -8.29
CA LYS A 97 -21.81 21.52 -8.48
C LYS A 97 -21.46 21.59 -9.96
N LYS A 98 -21.11 22.79 -10.43
CA LYS A 98 -20.85 23.05 -11.85
C LYS A 98 -19.56 22.41 -12.39
N ASN A 99 -18.56 22.22 -11.53
CA ASN A 99 -17.20 21.89 -11.95
C ASN A 99 -16.50 20.93 -10.97
N ASN A 100 -17.25 20.00 -10.39
CA ASN A 100 -16.67 18.95 -9.57
C ASN A 100 -16.34 17.70 -10.40
N ARG A 101 -15.42 16.90 -9.88
CA ARG A 101 -15.18 15.51 -10.30
C ARG A 101 -14.87 14.65 -9.08
N PHE A 102 -14.99 13.34 -9.23
CA PHE A 102 -14.34 12.40 -8.32
C PHE A 102 -12.82 12.52 -8.37
N ASN A 103 -12.16 12.08 -7.30
CA ASN A 103 -10.72 11.91 -7.21
C ASN A 103 -10.39 10.47 -6.78
N ASP A 104 -9.77 10.22 -5.62
CA ASP A 104 -9.45 8.85 -5.22
C ASP A 104 -10.71 8.07 -4.75
N GLY A 105 -10.64 6.75 -4.89
CA GLY A 105 -11.69 5.82 -4.52
C GLY A 105 -11.19 4.38 -4.37
N LYS A 106 -11.79 3.66 -3.42
CA LYS A 106 -11.44 2.27 -3.07
C LYS A 106 -12.66 1.52 -2.55
N VAL A 107 -12.69 0.21 -2.78
CA VAL A 107 -13.77 -0.67 -2.27
C VAL A 107 -13.45 -1.09 -0.84
N ASP A 108 -14.45 -0.96 0.04
CA ASP A 108 -14.34 -1.35 1.46
C ASP A 108 -14.38 -2.87 1.66
N PRO A 109 -14.09 -3.39 2.86
CA PRO A 109 -14.11 -4.83 3.13
C PRO A 109 -15.50 -5.51 3.01
N ALA A 110 -16.57 -4.74 2.83
CA ALA A 110 -17.94 -5.24 2.60
C ALA A 110 -18.40 -5.07 1.14
N GLY A 111 -17.52 -4.62 0.24
CA GLY A 111 -17.84 -4.44 -1.18
C GLY A 111 -18.53 -3.13 -1.55
N ARG A 112 -18.48 -2.10 -0.70
CA ARG A 112 -18.98 -0.74 -1.00
C ARG A 112 -17.88 0.08 -1.65
N TYR A 113 -18.17 0.79 -2.73
CA TYR A 113 -17.16 1.60 -3.42
C TYR A 113 -17.15 3.03 -2.85
N PHE A 114 -16.18 3.32 -1.98
CA PHE A 114 -15.97 4.67 -1.47
C PHE A 114 -15.20 5.49 -2.50
N ALA A 115 -15.64 6.73 -2.72
CA ALA A 115 -14.91 7.71 -3.51
C ALA A 115 -15.38 9.10 -3.12
N GLY A 116 -14.48 10.08 -3.14
CA GLY A 116 -14.87 11.46 -2.85
C GLY A 116 -14.52 12.41 -3.98
N THR A 117 -15.16 13.56 -3.92
CA THR A 117 -15.10 14.59 -4.96
C THR A 117 -14.18 15.74 -4.58
N MET A 118 -13.91 16.58 -5.56
CA MET A 118 -13.19 17.85 -5.46
C MET A 118 -13.66 18.78 -6.58
N ALA A 119 -13.43 20.09 -6.43
CA ALA A 119 -13.51 20.98 -7.58
C ALA A 119 -12.37 20.65 -8.57
N GLU A 120 -12.64 20.77 -9.87
CA GLU A 120 -11.62 20.66 -10.90
C GLU A 120 -10.57 21.78 -10.73
N GLU A 121 -9.32 21.39 -10.94
CA GLU A 121 -8.16 22.25 -10.74
C GLU A 121 -7.87 23.13 -11.95
N THR A 122 -7.37 24.35 -11.70
CA THR A 122 -6.78 25.21 -12.74
C THR A 122 -5.26 25.00 -12.88
N ALA A 123 -4.63 24.55 -11.79
CA ALA A 123 -3.25 24.07 -11.69
C ALA A 123 -3.17 23.12 -10.49
N PRO A 124 -2.14 22.28 -10.36
CA PRO A 124 -2.03 21.34 -9.24
C PRO A 124 -2.20 22.02 -7.87
N ALA A 125 -3.13 21.53 -7.06
CA ALA A 125 -3.58 22.06 -5.78
C ALA A 125 -4.16 23.49 -5.80
N VAL A 126 -4.59 23.99 -6.97
CA VAL A 126 -5.22 25.31 -7.16
C VAL A 126 -6.65 25.14 -7.68
N LEU A 127 -7.61 25.21 -6.76
CA LEU A 127 -9.03 24.96 -6.97
C LEU A 127 -9.91 25.81 -6.03
N GLU A 128 -11.22 25.81 -6.28
CA GLU A 128 -12.20 26.30 -5.31
C GLU A 128 -12.25 25.33 -4.11
N ARG A 129 -11.96 25.86 -2.91
CA ARG A 129 -11.83 25.05 -1.69
C ARG A 129 -13.16 24.53 -1.16
N HIS A 130 -13.09 23.42 -0.43
CA HIS A 130 -14.18 22.79 0.31
C HIS A 130 -15.42 22.43 -0.56
N GLN A 131 -15.23 22.21 -1.86
CA GLN A 131 -16.33 21.84 -2.77
C GLN A 131 -16.63 20.35 -2.80
N GLY A 132 -15.69 19.53 -2.31
CA GLY A 132 -15.76 18.09 -2.34
C GLY A 132 -16.61 17.49 -1.20
N SER A 133 -16.91 16.22 -1.35
CA SER A 133 -17.60 15.39 -0.35
C SER A 133 -17.14 13.95 -0.47
N LEU A 134 -17.19 13.18 0.62
CA LEU A 134 -16.94 11.74 0.60
C LEU A 134 -18.25 10.97 0.42
N TYR A 135 -18.25 10.02 -0.51
CA TYR A 135 -19.38 9.16 -0.82
C TYR A 135 -19.00 7.67 -0.75
N SER A 136 -20.01 6.81 -0.65
CA SER A 136 -19.89 5.41 -1.04
C SER A 136 -21.08 4.94 -1.86
N LEU A 137 -20.81 4.16 -2.89
CA LEU A 137 -21.81 3.36 -3.60
C LEU A 137 -21.98 2.00 -2.91
N PHE A 138 -23.21 1.70 -2.48
CA PHE A 138 -23.59 0.44 -1.87
C PHE A 138 -23.88 -0.63 -2.95
N PRO A 139 -23.90 -1.93 -2.57
CA PRO A 139 -24.16 -3.03 -3.52
C PRO A 139 -25.53 -2.95 -4.23
N ASP A 140 -26.51 -2.27 -3.64
CA ASP A 140 -27.83 -2.00 -4.23
C ASP A 140 -27.86 -0.74 -5.13
N HIS A 141 -26.67 -0.19 -5.39
CA HIS A 141 -26.42 1.05 -6.14
C HIS A 141 -26.94 2.33 -5.46
N SER A 142 -27.38 2.27 -4.19
CA SER A 142 -27.65 3.47 -3.42
C SER A 142 -26.35 4.20 -3.08
N VAL A 143 -26.39 5.54 -3.05
CA VAL A 143 -25.24 6.37 -2.68
C VAL A 143 -25.47 6.99 -1.33
N LYS A 144 -24.46 6.89 -0.47
CA LYS A 144 -24.42 7.58 0.81
C LYS A 144 -23.38 8.68 0.76
N LYS A 145 -23.78 9.89 1.17
CA LYS A 145 -22.87 10.98 1.50
C LYS A 145 -22.46 10.87 2.98
N TYR A 146 -21.17 10.99 3.27
CA TYR A 146 -20.65 10.93 4.64
C TYR A 146 -20.44 12.30 5.26
N PHE A 147 -19.70 13.15 4.57
CA PHE A 147 -19.43 14.52 4.97
C PHE A 147 -19.05 15.35 3.73
N ASP A 148 -19.18 16.66 3.85
CA ASP A 148 -18.78 17.65 2.86
C ASP A 148 -17.57 18.46 3.35
N GLN A 149 -17.33 19.62 2.73
CA GLN A 149 -16.22 20.52 3.02
C GLN A 149 -14.84 19.86 2.79
N VAL A 150 -14.74 18.97 1.80
CA VAL A 150 -13.48 18.36 1.37
C VAL A 150 -12.83 19.25 0.32
N ASP A 151 -11.52 19.47 0.41
CA ASP A 151 -10.78 20.14 -0.66
C ASP A 151 -10.47 19.16 -1.80
N ILE A 152 -9.65 18.14 -1.52
CA ILE A 152 -9.21 17.13 -2.48
C ILE A 152 -9.34 15.77 -1.82
N SER A 153 -10.42 15.04 -2.13
CA SER A 153 -10.62 13.71 -1.57
C SER A 153 -9.57 12.74 -2.08
N ASN A 154 -8.79 12.13 -1.19
CA ASN A 154 -7.64 11.34 -1.59
C ASN A 154 -7.52 10.04 -0.80
N GLY A 155 -6.29 9.53 -0.68
CA GLY A 155 -5.93 8.24 -0.13
C GLY A 155 -6.82 7.75 1.01
N LEU A 156 -7.33 6.54 0.86
CA LEU A 156 -8.27 5.92 1.78
C LEU A 156 -8.00 4.42 1.94
N ASP A 157 -8.17 3.89 3.16
CA ASP A 157 -8.07 2.45 3.42
C ASP A 157 -8.75 2.06 4.75
N TRP A 158 -8.81 0.78 5.05
CA TRP A 158 -9.42 0.25 6.28
C TRP A 158 -8.40 -0.54 7.11
N SER A 159 -8.55 -0.51 8.43
CA SER A 159 -7.78 -1.39 9.32
C SER A 159 -8.10 -2.85 9.05
N LEU A 160 -7.13 -3.72 9.34
CA LEU A 160 -7.24 -5.17 9.13
C LEU A 160 -8.33 -5.84 9.98
N ASP A 161 -8.75 -5.21 11.07
CA ASP A 161 -9.87 -5.68 11.91
C ASP A 161 -11.23 -5.08 11.49
N HIS A 162 -11.25 -4.29 10.41
CA HIS A 162 -12.42 -3.64 9.82
C HIS A 162 -13.17 -2.71 10.78
N LYS A 163 -12.45 -2.05 11.70
CA LYS A 163 -13.04 -1.11 12.68
C LYS A 163 -12.62 0.33 12.49
N ILE A 164 -11.61 0.59 11.66
CA ILE A 164 -11.10 1.93 11.41
C ILE A 164 -11.08 2.18 9.91
N PHE A 165 -11.58 3.34 9.52
CA PHE A 165 -11.42 3.89 8.18
C PHE A 165 -10.39 5.02 8.23
N TYR A 166 -9.38 4.98 7.36
CA TYR A 166 -8.36 6.00 7.20
C TYR A 166 -8.63 6.82 5.95
N TYR A 167 -8.41 8.13 6.02
CA TYR A 167 -8.77 9.05 4.96
C TYR A 167 -7.81 10.24 4.89
N ILE A 168 -7.55 10.70 3.68
CA ILE A 168 -6.77 11.89 3.38
C ILE A 168 -7.66 12.87 2.62
N ASP A 169 -7.75 14.09 3.15
CA ASP A 169 -8.04 15.27 2.34
C ASP A 169 -6.70 15.96 2.09
N SER A 170 -6.23 16.00 0.84
CA SER A 170 -4.84 16.37 0.55
C SER A 170 -4.46 17.75 1.10
N LEU A 171 -5.39 18.73 1.10
CA LEU A 171 -5.10 20.09 1.57
C LEU A 171 -5.31 20.29 3.08
N SER A 172 -5.71 19.24 3.80
CA SER A 172 -5.62 19.21 5.27
C SER A 172 -4.20 18.92 5.76
N TYR A 173 -3.33 18.34 4.91
CA TYR A 173 -1.99 17.86 5.25
C TYR A 173 -1.99 16.89 6.43
N THR A 174 -3.04 16.09 6.56
CA THR A 174 -3.19 15.06 7.60
C THR A 174 -3.67 13.74 7.03
N VAL A 175 -3.29 12.67 7.71
CA VAL A 175 -4.01 11.39 7.62
C VAL A 175 -4.95 11.34 8.82
N ASP A 176 -6.24 11.17 8.54
CA ASP A 176 -7.27 11.07 9.54
C ASP A 176 -7.77 9.62 9.65
N ALA A 177 -8.37 9.31 10.79
CA ALA A 177 -9.03 8.06 11.05
C ALA A 177 -10.45 8.29 11.58
N PHE A 178 -11.32 7.31 11.32
CA PHE A 178 -12.70 7.24 11.77
C PHE A 178 -12.95 5.85 12.34
N ASP A 179 -13.85 5.77 13.32
CA ASP A 179 -14.41 4.49 13.72
C ASP A 179 -15.34 4.07 12.58
N TYR A 180 -15.24 2.82 12.15
CA TYR A 180 -15.94 2.28 11.00
C TYR A 180 -16.73 1.05 11.41
N ASP A 181 -18.02 1.04 11.08
CA ASP A 181 -18.90 -0.10 11.30
C ASP A 181 -19.05 -0.89 10.00
N LEU A 182 -18.48 -2.10 9.95
CA LEU A 182 -18.49 -2.94 8.75
C LEU A 182 -19.90 -3.27 8.24
N GLN A 183 -20.86 -3.49 9.14
CA GLN A 183 -22.20 -3.94 8.79
C GLN A 183 -23.00 -2.84 8.07
N THR A 184 -22.84 -1.59 8.51
CA THR A 184 -23.62 -0.45 8.02
C THR A 184 -22.82 0.48 7.11
N GLY A 185 -21.50 0.37 7.11
CA GLY A 185 -20.59 1.29 6.46
C GLY A 185 -20.57 2.68 7.10
N GLN A 186 -21.08 2.85 8.33
CA GLN A 186 -21.04 4.13 9.05
C GLN A 186 -19.61 4.48 9.45
N ILE A 187 -19.29 5.77 9.43
CA ILE A 187 -18.04 6.31 9.99
C ILE A 187 -18.35 7.42 10.99
N PHE A 188 -17.59 7.49 12.07
CA PHE A 188 -17.76 8.51 13.13
C PHE A 188 -16.43 8.75 13.88
N ASN A 189 -16.41 9.73 14.78
CA ASN A 189 -15.23 10.08 15.59
C ASN A 189 -13.97 10.37 14.75
N ARG A 190 -14.06 11.32 13.80
CA ARG A 190 -12.91 11.79 13.01
C ARG A 190 -11.79 12.28 13.93
N ARG A 191 -10.56 11.80 13.74
CA ARG A 191 -9.36 12.26 14.44
C ARG A 191 -8.13 12.17 13.55
N ILE A 192 -7.17 13.06 13.78
CA ILE A 192 -5.88 13.03 13.08
C ILE A 192 -5.04 11.88 13.66
N VAL A 193 -4.49 11.03 12.80
CA VAL A 193 -3.48 10.02 13.18
C VAL A 193 -2.08 10.40 12.73
N TYR A 194 -1.94 11.24 11.71
CA TYR A 194 -0.63 11.75 11.29
C TYR A 194 -0.75 13.16 10.71
N LYS A 195 0.24 14.01 10.99
CA LYS A 195 0.39 15.34 10.39
C LYS A 195 1.65 15.35 9.53
N MET A 196 1.51 15.75 8.28
CA MET A 196 2.63 15.75 7.34
C MET A 196 3.71 16.74 7.77
N GLU A 197 4.97 16.33 7.64
CA GLU A 197 6.12 17.23 7.75
C GLU A 197 6.26 18.06 6.46
N LYS A 198 6.85 19.26 6.57
CA LYS A 198 6.94 20.20 5.44
C LYS A 198 7.64 19.61 4.20
N ASP A 199 8.63 18.74 4.38
CA ASP A 199 9.36 18.13 3.28
C ASP A 199 8.65 16.90 2.66
N GLU A 200 7.60 16.40 3.31
CA GLU A 200 6.73 15.36 2.79
C GLU A 200 5.71 15.89 1.79
N GLN A 201 5.51 17.22 1.75
CA GLN A 201 4.58 17.87 0.82
C GLN A 201 3.13 17.38 1.01
N ILE A 202 2.41 17.15 -0.09
CA ILE A 202 0.96 16.92 -0.09
C ILE A 202 0.70 15.40 0.02
N PRO A 203 -0.07 14.94 1.03
CA PRO A 203 -0.48 13.54 1.10
C PRO A 203 -1.49 13.26 -0.02
N ASP A 204 -1.24 12.19 -0.77
CA ASP A 204 -2.00 11.82 -1.95
C ASP A 204 -2.66 10.45 -1.71
N GLY A 205 -2.51 9.47 -2.60
CA GLY A 205 -3.02 8.11 -2.42
C GLY A 205 -2.37 7.32 -1.27
N MET A 206 -3.12 6.35 -0.73
CA MET A 206 -2.71 5.55 0.43
C MET A 206 -3.11 4.08 0.31
N CYS A 207 -2.30 3.17 0.86
CA CYS A 207 -2.71 1.80 1.14
C CYS A 207 -2.22 1.29 2.50
N ILE A 208 -2.92 0.30 3.07
CA ILE A 208 -2.48 -0.40 4.28
C ILE A 208 -1.62 -1.63 3.94
N ASP A 209 -0.62 -1.94 4.78
CA ASP A 209 0.12 -3.20 4.70
C ASP A 209 -0.41 -4.26 5.68
N ALA A 210 0.09 -5.49 5.53
CA ALA A 210 -0.34 -6.64 6.34
C ALA A 210 0.03 -6.53 7.85
N GLU A 211 0.80 -5.52 8.26
CA GLU A 211 1.10 -5.22 9.67
C GLU A 211 0.24 -4.07 10.20
N GLY A 212 -0.77 -3.63 9.43
CA GLY A 212 -1.67 -2.54 9.79
C GLY A 212 -1.01 -1.17 9.73
N LYS A 213 0.08 -1.00 8.98
CA LYS A 213 0.76 0.28 8.79
C LYS A 213 0.36 0.91 7.46
N LEU A 214 0.29 2.22 7.43
CA LEU A 214 -0.19 2.96 6.26
C LEU A 214 1.00 3.37 5.38
N TRP A 215 0.88 3.22 4.08
CA TRP A 215 1.79 3.74 3.08
C TRP A 215 1.13 4.88 2.34
N VAL A 216 1.72 6.07 2.40
CA VAL A 216 1.18 7.30 1.82
C VAL A 216 2.12 7.81 0.74
N ALA A 217 1.59 8.01 -0.47
CA ALA A 217 2.27 8.73 -1.53
C ALA A 217 2.30 10.24 -1.23
N CYS A 218 3.43 10.85 -1.51
CA CYS A 218 3.71 12.24 -1.15
C CYS A 218 3.88 13.08 -2.41
N TYR A 219 2.82 13.69 -2.90
CA TYR A 219 2.84 14.51 -4.13
C TYR A 219 3.74 15.73 -3.98
N ASN A 220 4.65 15.92 -4.94
CA ASN A 220 5.83 16.81 -4.93
C ASN A 220 6.92 16.42 -3.92
N GLY A 221 6.74 15.38 -3.10
CA GLY A 221 7.69 14.93 -2.08
C GLY A 221 8.67 13.85 -2.56
N GLY A 222 8.41 13.25 -3.72
CA GLY A 222 9.20 12.22 -4.38
C GLY A 222 9.46 10.99 -3.52
N ARG A 223 8.41 10.54 -2.81
CA ARG A 223 8.53 9.48 -1.83
C ARG A 223 7.18 8.81 -1.54
N VAL A 224 7.28 7.60 -1.00
CA VAL A 224 6.22 7.02 -0.17
C VAL A 224 6.72 6.92 1.27
N ILE A 225 5.84 7.18 2.24
CA ILE A 225 6.16 7.09 3.67
C ILE A 225 5.31 6.00 4.33
N ARG A 226 5.91 5.25 5.25
CA ARG A 226 5.22 4.26 6.09
C ARG A 226 4.91 4.88 7.44
N LEU A 227 3.65 4.83 7.86
CA LEU A 227 3.14 5.44 9.08
C LEU A 227 2.58 4.36 10.01
N ASP A 228 2.80 4.56 11.30
CA ASP A 228 2.12 3.83 12.35
C ASP A 228 0.93 4.66 12.83
N PRO A 229 -0.32 4.29 12.50
CA PRO A 229 -1.50 5.07 12.87
C PRO A 229 -1.83 4.99 14.37
N GLU A 230 -1.31 4.01 15.10
CA GLU A 230 -1.54 3.89 16.55
C GLU A 230 -0.65 4.86 17.33
N THR A 231 0.60 5.02 16.90
CA THR A 231 1.56 5.90 17.58
C THR A 231 1.67 7.29 16.96
N GLY A 232 1.11 7.47 15.76
CA GLY A 232 1.18 8.70 14.96
C GLY A 232 2.59 9.05 14.47
N LYS A 233 3.43 8.03 14.27
CA LYS A 233 4.83 8.21 13.86
C LYS A 233 5.10 7.67 12.47
N ARG A 234 5.96 8.37 11.73
CA ARG A 234 6.58 7.84 10.52
C ARG A 234 7.61 6.77 10.90
N LEU A 235 7.46 5.59 10.30
CA LEU A 235 8.35 4.44 10.46
C LEU A 235 9.44 4.40 9.39
N GLN A 236 9.12 4.80 8.16
CA GLN A 236 10.03 4.65 7.03
C GLN A 236 9.73 5.65 5.91
N THR A 237 10.75 5.95 5.11
CA THR A 237 10.64 6.69 3.85
C THR A 237 11.33 5.91 2.75
N VAL A 238 10.67 5.74 1.60
CA VAL A 238 11.27 5.26 0.36
C VAL A 238 11.22 6.39 -0.65
N LYS A 239 12.39 6.86 -1.10
CA LYS A 239 12.49 7.91 -2.12
C LYS A 239 12.34 7.30 -3.51
N LEU A 240 11.70 8.05 -4.39
CA LEU A 240 11.53 7.73 -5.81
C LEU A 240 12.22 8.82 -6.66
N PRO A 241 12.68 8.49 -7.88
CA PRO A 241 13.38 9.45 -8.76
C PRO A 241 12.42 10.40 -9.50
N VAL A 242 11.23 10.62 -8.96
CA VAL A 242 10.16 11.47 -9.50
C VAL A 242 9.48 12.17 -8.33
N ASP A 243 9.21 13.47 -8.43
CA ASP A 243 8.71 14.28 -7.31
C ASP A 243 7.21 14.07 -7.08
N LYS A 244 6.44 13.94 -8.17
CA LYS A 244 4.97 13.89 -8.16
C LYS A 244 4.46 12.47 -8.01
N THR A 245 4.85 11.77 -6.95
CA THR A 245 4.30 10.45 -6.59
C THR A 245 2.86 10.59 -6.12
N THR A 246 1.93 9.89 -6.77
CA THR A 246 0.48 10.12 -6.63
C THR A 246 -0.20 9.07 -5.78
N SER A 247 0.06 7.78 -5.99
CA SER A 247 -0.57 6.73 -5.19
C SER A 247 0.27 5.46 -5.15
N CYS A 248 -0.11 4.51 -4.31
CA CYS A 248 0.57 3.23 -4.18
C CYS A 248 -0.36 2.10 -3.76
N CYS A 249 -0.09 0.89 -4.27
CA CYS A 249 -0.74 -0.34 -3.84
C CYS A 249 0.26 -1.49 -3.72
N PHE A 250 -0.07 -2.50 -2.92
CA PHE A 250 0.67 -3.76 -2.94
C PHE A 250 0.16 -4.68 -4.07
N GLY A 251 1.05 -5.51 -4.60
CA GLY A 251 0.78 -6.47 -5.66
C GLY A 251 1.94 -7.45 -5.86
N GLY A 252 1.99 -8.05 -7.05
CA GLY A 252 2.90 -9.15 -7.34
C GLY A 252 2.61 -10.39 -6.49
N LYS A 253 3.58 -11.32 -6.47
CA LYS A 253 3.44 -12.55 -5.70
C LYS A 253 3.29 -12.25 -4.21
N ASP A 254 2.27 -12.83 -3.58
CA ASP A 254 1.99 -12.71 -2.15
C ASP A 254 1.86 -11.26 -1.64
N TYR A 255 1.49 -10.31 -2.53
CA TYR A 255 1.44 -8.86 -2.24
C TYR A 255 2.76 -8.30 -1.69
N SER A 256 3.90 -8.86 -2.11
CA SER A 256 5.23 -8.52 -1.60
C SER A 256 5.93 -7.39 -2.35
N GLU A 257 5.31 -6.87 -3.41
CA GLU A 257 5.81 -5.77 -4.24
C GLU A 257 4.88 -4.58 -4.08
N MET A 258 5.41 -3.36 -4.07
CA MET A 258 4.59 -2.15 -4.09
C MET A 258 4.69 -1.50 -5.46
N TYR A 259 3.56 -1.18 -6.06
CA TYR A 259 3.47 -0.36 -7.26
C TYR A 259 3.16 1.08 -6.87
N VAL A 260 3.83 2.04 -7.51
CA VAL A 260 3.70 3.46 -7.23
C VAL A 260 3.43 4.19 -8.55
N THR A 261 2.35 4.96 -8.58
CA THR A 261 2.01 5.85 -9.70
C THR A 261 2.62 7.23 -9.49
N CYS A 262 2.80 7.98 -10.57
CA CYS A 262 3.24 9.37 -10.51
C CYS A 262 2.68 10.20 -11.67
N ALA A 263 2.83 11.52 -11.58
CA ALA A 263 2.39 12.47 -12.59
C ALA A 263 3.57 13.17 -13.27
N ARG A 264 3.36 13.60 -14.52
CA ARG A 264 4.27 14.53 -15.22
C ARG A 264 3.65 15.92 -15.41
N ASP A 265 2.32 16.04 -15.31
CA ASP A 265 1.62 17.31 -15.43
C ASP A 265 2.11 18.31 -14.37
N GLY A 266 2.19 19.59 -14.77
CA GLY A 266 2.70 20.67 -13.93
C GLY A 266 4.23 20.75 -13.81
N LEU A 267 4.99 19.81 -14.38
CA LEU A 267 6.44 19.97 -14.52
C LEU A 267 6.76 20.93 -15.69
N ASN A 268 7.71 21.83 -15.46
CA ASN A 268 8.28 22.65 -16.54
C ASN A 268 9.32 21.83 -17.34
N ALA A 269 9.87 22.41 -18.41
CA ALA A 269 10.84 21.73 -19.29
C ALA A 269 12.08 21.22 -18.52
N GLU A 270 12.60 21.99 -17.58
CA GLU A 270 13.74 21.58 -16.75
C GLU A 270 13.37 20.42 -15.80
N GLY A 271 12.17 20.44 -15.22
CA GLY A 271 11.64 19.35 -14.39
C GLY A 271 11.55 18.04 -15.17
N LEU A 272 11.00 18.08 -16.38
CA LEU A 272 10.91 16.91 -17.26
C LEU A 272 12.30 16.37 -17.67
N LEU A 273 13.27 17.26 -17.92
CA LEU A 273 14.65 16.84 -18.20
C LEU A 273 15.33 16.18 -16.99
N ARG A 274 15.07 16.67 -15.77
CA ARG A 274 15.60 16.09 -14.53
C ARG A 274 14.90 14.79 -14.13
N GLN A 275 13.65 14.61 -14.56
CA GLN A 275 12.79 13.49 -14.18
C GLN A 275 12.26 12.80 -15.45
N PRO A 276 13.12 12.12 -16.23
CA PRO A 276 12.74 11.52 -17.50
C PRO A 276 11.70 10.40 -17.36
N ASP A 277 11.60 9.81 -16.16
CA ASP A 277 10.60 8.80 -15.84
C ASP A 277 9.32 9.38 -15.16
N ALA A 278 9.12 10.70 -15.18
CA ALA A 278 7.88 11.31 -14.68
C ALA A 278 6.66 10.82 -15.49
N GLY A 279 5.59 10.46 -14.77
CA GLY A 279 4.40 9.84 -15.35
C GLY A 279 4.49 8.32 -15.57
N ASN A 280 5.60 7.68 -15.19
CA ASN A 280 5.75 6.22 -15.32
C ASN A 280 5.27 5.47 -14.07
N ILE A 281 5.17 4.14 -14.19
CA ILE A 281 4.86 3.27 -13.05
C ILE A 281 6.17 2.73 -12.45
N PHE A 282 6.30 2.86 -11.14
CA PHE A 282 7.41 2.33 -10.38
C PHE A 282 7.02 1.10 -9.59
N LYS A 283 8.01 0.25 -9.33
CA LYS A 283 7.91 -0.87 -8.42
C LYS A 283 8.98 -0.78 -7.34
N VAL A 284 8.56 -0.99 -6.10
CA VAL A 284 9.42 -1.08 -4.92
C VAL A 284 9.45 -2.52 -4.42
N ARG A 285 10.66 -3.04 -4.19
CA ARG A 285 10.90 -4.37 -3.61
C ARG A 285 11.83 -4.26 -2.41
N TRP A 286 11.47 -4.96 -1.34
CA TRP A 286 12.32 -5.13 -0.16
C TRP A 286 13.16 -6.39 -0.28
N PRO A 287 14.35 -6.42 0.33
CA PRO A 287 15.18 -7.63 0.38
C PRO A 287 14.45 -8.78 1.08
N PHE A 288 14.58 -9.98 0.51
CA PHE A 288 13.90 -11.23 0.91
C PHE A 288 13.99 -11.58 2.42
N PHE A 289 14.98 -11.05 3.14
CA PHE A 289 15.17 -11.32 4.57
C PHE A 289 14.18 -10.59 5.50
N LEU A 290 13.55 -9.48 5.09
CA LEU A 290 12.59 -8.78 5.95
C LEU A 290 11.17 -9.33 5.90
N CYS A 291 10.77 -10.02 4.82
CA CYS A 291 9.42 -10.57 4.69
C CYS A 291 9.10 -11.68 5.72
N MET A 292 10.14 -12.29 6.31
CA MET A 292 9.99 -13.35 7.31
C MET A 292 9.92 -12.87 8.77
N TRP A 293 10.44 -11.68 9.08
CA TRP A 293 10.50 -11.19 10.46
C TRP A 293 9.17 -10.60 10.94
N GLY A 294 8.37 -10.03 10.04
CA GLY A 294 6.99 -9.60 10.34
C GLY A 294 5.98 -10.75 10.47
N ARG A 295 6.37 -12.00 10.18
CA ARG A 295 5.43 -13.12 10.10
C ARG A 295 5.60 -14.24 11.13
N GLY A 296 6.50 -14.14 12.11
CA GLY A 296 6.72 -15.26 13.05
C GLY A 296 7.09 -16.60 12.37
N ILE A 297 7.40 -16.60 11.06
CA ILE A 297 7.66 -17.81 10.25
C ILE A 297 9.03 -18.42 10.58
N VAL A 298 9.89 -17.68 11.29
CA VAL A 298 11.20 -18.18 11.72
C VAL A 298 11.07 -19.36 12.69
N GLU A 299 9.98 -19.50 13.44
CA GLU A 299 9.81 -20.66 14.33
C GLU A 299 9.61 -21.95 13.53
N GLY A 300 8.68 -21.99 12.57
CA GLY A 300 8.32 -23.23 11.88
C GLY A 300 9.38 -23.78 10.90
N ILE A 301 10.11 -22.90 10.19
CA ILE A 301 11.09 -23.33 9.19
C ILE A 301 12.43 -23.68 9.85
N LEU A 302 12.82 -22.97 10.91
CA LEU A 302 14.05 -23.25 11.63
C LEU A 302 13.91 -24.54 12.46
N LEU A 303 12.76 -24.76 13.12
CA LEU A 303 12.47 -26.01 13.84
C LEU A 303 12.49 -27.22 12.89
N LYS A 304 11.82 -27.16 11.73
CA LYS A 304 11.80 -28.28 10.77
C LYS A 304 13.15 -28.57 10.12
N LYS A 305 14.02 -27.57 9.94
CA LYS A 305 15.40 -27.77 9.44
C LYS A 305 16.32 -28.34 10.52
N ILE A 306 16.14 -27.94 11.78
CA ILE A 306 16.87 -28.48 12.93
C ILE A 306 16.45 -29.94 13.17
N GLU A 307 15.16 -30.27 13.15
CA GLU A 307 14.65 -31.65 13.28
C GLU A 307 15.16 -32.56 12.15
N ARG A 308 15.16 -32.09 10.90
CA ARG A 308 15.68 -32.90 9.77
C ARG A 308 17.19 -33.10 9.82
N CYS A 309 17.96 -32.15 10.36
CA CYS A 309 19.41 -32.34 10.58
C CYS A 309 19.68 -33.30 11.76
N PHE A 310 18.91 -33.19 12.85
CA PHE A 310 19.05 -34.08 14.01
C PHE A 310 18.67 -35.54 13.66
N CYS A 311 17.57 -35.76 12.92
CA CYS A 311 17.14 -37.11 12.51
C CYS A 311 18.09 -37.78 11.49
N LYS A 312 18.86 -37.00 10.70
CA LYS A 312 19.84 -37.56 9.76
C LYS A 312 21.16 -37.98 10.43
N HIS A 313 21.50 -37.41 11.58
CA HIS A 313 22.75 -37.72 12.30
C HIS A 313 22.59 -38.74 13.44
N LEU A 314 21.37 -39.03 13.88
CA LEU A 314 21.11 -40.06 14.90
C LEU A 314 21.12 -41.51 14.36
N LYS A 315 21.17 -41.72 13.04
CA LYS A 315 21.33 -43.06 12.45
C LYS A 315 22.78 -43.58 12.41
N THR A 316 23.75 -42.81 12.88
CA THR A 316 25.18 -43.14 12.74
C THR A 316 25.98 -43.13 14.04
N ILE A 317 25.34 -43.10 15.21
CA ILE A 317 26.05 -43.17 16.49
C ILE A 317 25.52 -44.36 17.29
N SER A 318 26.15 -45.49 17.04
CA SER A 318 26.12 -46.66 17.92
C SER A 318 27.20 -46.48 18.99
N ILE A 319 26.78 -46.56 20.26
CA ILE A 319 27.58 -46.90 21.46
C ILE A 319 28.69 -45.91 21.83
N TYR A 320 28.49 -45.15 22.91
CA TYR A 320 29.31 -45.19 24.15
C TYR A 320 28.77 -44.14 25.15
N HIS A 321 28.64 -44.56 26.41
CA HIS A 321 28.06 -43.82 27.53
C HIS A 321 28.54 -42.36 27.68
N VAL A 322 27.61 -41.40 27.57
CA VAL A 322 27.69 -40.13 28.31
C VAL A 322 26.28 -39.76 28.80
N LYS A 323 26.21 -39.43 30.09
CA LYS A 323 25.02 -39.17 30.91
C LYS A 323 23.96 -38.29 30.23
N LEU A 324 22.69 -38.72 30.33
CA LEU A 324 21.51 -37.87 30.17
C LEU A 324 21.65 -36.62 31.05
N ILE A 325 21.92 -35.47 30.41
CA ILE A 325 21.48 -34.17 30.91
C ILE A 325 20.42 -33.72 29.91
N THR A 326 19.19 -33.91 30.35
CA THR A 326 17.94 -33.84 29.59
C THR A 326 17.66 -32.46 28.99
N LEU A 327 16.98 -32.52 27.85
CA LEU A 327 16.27 -31.47 27.09
C LEU A 327 15.56 -30.39 27.95
N ASN A 328 15.21 -30.70 29.19
CA ASN A 328 14.61 -29.77 30.16
C ASN A 328 15.50 -28.56 30.49
N SER A 329 16.82 -28.66 30.32
CA SER A 329 17.74 -27.55 30.60
C SER A 329 17.69 -26.45 29.53
N ILE A 330 17.36 -26.81 28.29
CA ILE A 330 17.27 -25.85 27.16
C ILE A 330 15.90 -25.18 27.16
N ILE A 331 14.83 -25.90 27.49
CA ILE A 331 13.48 -25.32 27.63
C ILE A 331 13.43 -24.32 28.80
N SER A 332 14.17 -24.58 29.90
CA SER A 332 14.33 -23.66 31.03
C SER A 332 15.01 -22.33 30.67
N VAL A 333 15.97 -22.35 29.74
CA VAL A 333 16.66 -21.12 29.27
C VAL A 333 15.76 -20.28 28.37
N PHE A 334 14.90 -20.92 27.55
CA PHE A 334 13.94 -20.20 26.71
C PHE A 334 12.70 -19.70 27.49
N ALA A 335 12.25 -20.42 28.52
CA ALA A 335 11.14 -19.98 29.36
C ALA A 335 11.51 -18.76 30.23
N ASN A 336 12.76 -18.62 30.66
CA ASN A 336 13.22 -17.48 31.47
C ASN A 336 13.43 -16.18 30.67
N ILE A 337 13.48 -16.23 29.33
CA ILE A 337 13.58 -15.03 28.48
C ILE A 337 12.20 -14.36 28.31
N HIS A 338 11.10 -15.04 28.66
CA HIS A 338 9.76 -14.48 28.59
C HIS A 338 9.27 -13.73 29.84
N PHE A 339 10.08 -13.60 30.90
CA PHE A 339 9.65 -12.94 32.14
C PHE A 339 10.37 -11.63 32.49
N ILE A 340 11.17 -11.05 31.59
CA ILE A 340 11.81 -9.75 31.83
C ILE A 340 11.36 -8.76 30.75
N LYS A 341 10.14 -8.24 30.93
CA LYS A 341 9.78 -6.89 30.48
C LYS A 341 10.05 -5.93 31.65
N PHE A 342 10.65 -4.79 31.31
CA PHE A 342 10.99 -3.62 32.12
C PHE A 342 12.35 -3.57 32.85
N ARG A 343 13.05 -2.46 32.53
CA ARG A 343 14.23 -1.84 33.15
C ARG A 343 15.60 -2.46 32.82
N MET A 344 16.33 -1.82 31.90
CA MET A 344 17.50 -0.95 32.17
C MET A 344 18.29 -0.71 30.87
N ALA A 345 18.95 0.45 30.79
CA ALA A 345 19.75 0.91 29.66
C ALA A 345 21.19 0.30 29.67
N PRO A 346 22.09 0.65 28.73
CA PRO A 346 22.87 -0.29 27.90
C PRO A 346 24.22 -0.69 28.50
N VAL A 347 24.56 -1.98 28.55
CA VAL A 347 25.91 -2.44 28.93
C VAL A 347 26.29 -3.73 28.18
N TRP A 348 27.29 -3.61 27.29
CA TRP A 348 28.30 -4.59 26.85
C TRP A 348 27.86 -6.01 26.44
N LEU A 349 27.59 -6.21 25.14
CA LEU A 349 27.71 -7.53 24.49
C LEU A 349 29.09 -7.69 23.85
N THR A 350 30.01 -8.36 24.54
CA THR A 350 31.26 -8.85 23.94
C THR A 350 31.52 -10.31 24.31
N SER A 351 31.98 -11.09 23.32
CA SER A 351 32.48 -12.48 23.34
C SER A 351 31.53 -13.63 22.96
N SER A 352 30.23 -13.60 23.29
CA SER A 352 29.35 -14.76 23.03
C SER A 352 28.88 -14.87 21.56
N ILE A 353 28.72 -13.74 20.87
CA ILE A 353 28.29 -13.72 19.45
C ILE A 353 29.41 -14.17 18.50
N LEU A 354 30.68 -13.89 18.84
CA LEU A 354 31.84 -14.29 18.03
C LEU A 354 32.07 -15.82 18.01
N LYS A 355 31.72 -16.54 19.07
CA LYS A 355 31.81 -18.02 19.12
C LYS A 355 30.77 -18.71 18.24
N ILE A 356 29.59 -18.09 18.07
CA ILE A 356 28.54 -18.61 17.19
C ILE A 356 28.96 -18.47 15.71
N PHE A 357 29.61 -17.36 15.35
CA PHE A 357 30.14 -17.16 14.00
C PHE A 357 31.32 -18.10 13.67
N SER A 358 32.21 -18.40 14.62
CA SER A 358 33.33 -19.34 14.36
C SER A 358 32.88 -20.79 14.14
N CYS A 359 31.74 -21.18 14.74
CA CYS A 359 31.17 -22.51 14.56
C CYS A 359 30.52 -22.67 13.18
N PHE A 360 29.86 -21.62 12.67
CA PHE A 360 29.29 -21.62 11.32
C PHE A 360 30.35 -21.60 10.21
N SER A 361 31.47 -20.89 10.41
CA SER A 361 32.58 -20.84 9.44
C SER A 361 33.28 -22.20 9.23
N ARG A 362 33.34 -23.07 10.25
CA ARG A 362 33.95 -24.40 10.12
C ARG A 362 33.04 -25.41 9.42
N ILE A 363 31.73 -25.27 9.54
CA ILE A 363 30.76 -26.18 8.91
C ILE A 363 30.68 -25.96 7.39
N CYS A 364 30.91 -24.73 6.91
CA CYS A 364 30.94 -24.42 5.47
C CYS A 364 32.24 -24.83 4.73
N LYS A 365 33.24 -25.40 5.42
CA LYS A 365 34.50 -25.87 4.80
C LYS A 365 34.62 -27.40 4.67
N ILE A 366 33.59 -28.16 5.06
CA ILE A 366 33.55 -29.64 4.96
C ILE A 366 32.34 -30.10 4.11
N ILE A 367 31.77 -29.19 3.32
CA ILE A 367 30.86 -29.47 2.19
C ILE A 367 31.56 -28.93 0.95
#